data_AF-A0A257IPL7-F1
#
_entry.id   AF-A0A257IPL7-F1
#
_cell.length_a   1.000
_cell.length_b   1.000
_cell.length_c   1.000
_cell.angle_alpha   90.00
_cell.angle_beta   90.00
_cell.angle_gamma   90.00
#
_symmetry.space_group_name_H-M   'P 1'
#
loop_
_entity.id
_entity.type
_entity.pdbx_description
1 polymer ?
#
loop_
_entity_poly.entity_id
_entity_poly.type
_entity_poly.pdbx_seq_one_letter_code
_entity_poly.pdbx_strand_id
1 'polypeptide(L)'
;MKTKLLLVLFALTFSSFTFDNVYVWEKYRLQITVPDDFEVAKNTDEEFEMEGDGMSLAISIFAEKITLADLEEATIEGAEAIKMTEIDQAHATKINQLDGFYVEGYLDDHRVMFAG
;
A
#
# COMPACT_ATOMS: atom_id res chain seq x y z
N MET A 1 1.46 -47.15 19.52
CA MET A 1 2.45 -46.29 18.81
C MET A 1 2.01 -45.83 17.42
N LYS A 2 1.11 -46.53 16.71
CA LYS A 2 0.67 -46.15 15.35
C LYS A 2 -0.29 -44.94 15.30
N THR A 3 -1.05 -44.69 16.36
CA THR A 3 -2.06 -43.61 16.42
C THR A 3 -1.47 -42.21 16.66
N LYS A 4 -0.28 -42.10 17.26
CA LYS A 4 0.39 -40.80 17.46
C LYS A 4 1.07 -40.29 16.18
N LEU A 5 1.40 -41.18 15.24
CA LEU A 5 2.00 -40.81 13.96
C LEU A 5 0.97 -40.19 12.99
N LEU A 6 -0.30 -40.58 13.11
CA LEU A 6 -1.38 -40.07 12.25
C LEU A 6 -1.75 -38.60 12.56
N LEU A 7 -1.59 -38.18 13.82
CA LEU A 7 -1.92 -36.82 14.29
C LEU A 7 -0.88 -35.77 13.86
N VAL A 8 0.38 -36.17 13.68
CA VAL A 8 1.43 -35.27 13.19
C VAL A 8 1.30 -35.03 11.68
N LEU A 9 0.75 -36.00 10.93
CA LEU A 9 0.57 -35.89 9.48
C LEU A 9 -0.60 -34.95 9.09
N PHE A 10 -1.62 -34.83 9.95
CA PHE A 10 -2.77 -33.94 9.70
C PHE A 10 -2.48 -32.45 9.98
N ALA A 11 -1.44 -32.15 10.76
CA ALA A 11 -1.06 -30.77 11.07
C ALA A 11 -0.28 -30.07 9.94
N LEU A 12 0.18 -30.83 8.94
CA LEU A 12 1.00 -30.32 7.83
C LEU A 12 0.18 -29.89 6.59
N THR A 13 -1.16 -30.01 6.60
CA THR A 13 -2.00 -29.73 5.42
C THR A 13 -2.59 -28.31 5.37
N PHE A 14 -2.24 -27.43 6.31
CA PHE A 14 -2.77 -26.06 6.38
C PHE A 14 -1.73 -24.97 6.07
N SER A 15 -0.71 -25.30 5.28
CA SER A 15 0.13 -24.26 4.68
C SER A 15 -0.66 -23.65 3.51
N SER A 16 -1.42 -22.59 3.77
CA SER A 16 -1.90 -21.72 2.71
C SER A 16 -0.69 -21.09 2.04
N PHE A 17 -0.34 -21.59 0.85
CA PHE A 17 0.62 -20.91 -0.01
C PHE A 17 -0.10 -19.69 -0.57
N THR A 18 0.18 -18.51 -0.05
CA THR A 18 -0.13 -17.26 -0.75
C THR A 18 0.92 -17.10 -1.83
N PHE A 19 0.52 -17.13 -3.09
CA PHE A 19 1.42 -16.80 -4.19
C PHE A 19 1.32 -15.31 -4.42
N ASP A 20 2.37 -14.54 -4.12
CA ASP A 20 2.35 -13.14 -4.48
C ASP A 20 2.58 -12.98 -5.99
N ASN A 21 1.69 -12.25 -6.67
CA ASN A 21 1.89 -11.79 -8.03
C ASN A 21 2.87 -10.61 -8.05
N VAL A 22 3.84 -10.67 -8.96
CA VAL A 22 4.81 -9.59 -9.16
C VAL A 22 4.51 -8.89 -10.49
N TYR A 23 4.21 -7.59 -10.41
CA TYR A 23 4.02 -6.72 -11.56
C TYR A 23 5.20 -5.77 -11.70
N VAL A 24 5.75 -5.70 -12.92
CA VAL A 24 6.89 -4.83 -13.23
C VAL A 24 6.43 -3.76 -14.22
N TRP A 25 6.57 -2.50 -13.82
CA TRP A 25 6.32 -1.35 -14.67
C TRP A 25 7.65 -0.76 -15.15
N GLU A 26 8.18 -1.36 -16.21
CA GLU A 26 9.54 -1.11 -16.74
C GLU A 26 9.82 0.37 -17.01
N LYS A 27 8.84 1.10 -17.57
CA LYS A 27 8.95 2.54 -17.90
C LYS A 27 9.35 3.39 -16.68
N TYR A 28 8.83 3.04 -15.50
CA TYR A 28 9.05 3.78 -14.26
C TYR A 28 10.03 3.07 -13.32
N ARG A 29 10.55 1.90 -13.70
CA ARG A 29 11.40 1.03 -12.86
C ARG A 29 10.74 0.72 -11.51
N LEU A 30 9.42 0.54 -11.54
CA LEU A 30 8.62 0.16 -10.37
C LEU A 30 8.33 -1.34 -10.41
N GLN A 31 8.44 -1.98 -9.26
CA GLN A 31 8.01 -3.35 -9.06
C GLN A 31 7.05 -3.39 -7.89
N ILE A 32 5.91 -4.04 -8.09
CA ILE A 32 4.84 -4.15 -7.10
C ILE A 32 4.55 -5.63 -6.88
N THR A 33 4.48 -6.02 -5.63
CA THR A 33 4.12 -7.37 -5.21
C THR A 33 2.74 -7.30 -4.55
N VAL A 34 1.78 -8.04 -5.07
CA VAL A 34 0.40 -8.11 -4.56
C VAL A 34 -0.04 -9.56 -4.37
N PRO A 35 -1.08 -9.83 -3.57
CA PRO A 35 -1.66 -11.18 -3.43
C PRO A 35 -2.10 -11.81 -4.78
N ASP A 36 -2.32 -13.14 -4.79
CA ASP A 36 -2.63 -13.91 -6.01
C ASP A 36 -3.99 -13.56 -6.62
N ASP A 37 -4.93 -13.09 -5.80
CA ASP A 37 -6.30 -12.76 -6.19
C ASP A 37 -6.45 -11.40 -6.86
N PHE A 38 -5.37 -10.62 -6.96
CA PHE A 38 -5.38 -9.32 -7.63
C PHE A 38 -5.46 -9.46 -9.15
N GLU A 39 -6.50 -8.87 -9.74
CA GLU A 39 -6.68 -8.77 -11.19
C GLU A 39 -6.43 -7.34 -11.68
N VAL A 40 -5.73 -7.20 -12.82
CA VAL A 40 -5.45 -5.89 -13.42
C VAL A 40 -6.73 -5.35 -14.06
N ALA A 41 -7.23 -4.23 -13.54
CA ALA A 41 -8.37 -3.50 -14.10
C ALA A 41 -7.94 -2.50 -15.18
N LYS A 42 -6.77 -1.85 -15.01
CA LYS A 42 -6.24 -0.84 -15.94
C LYS A 42 -4.71 -0.90 -16.00
N ASN A 43 -4.15 -0.78 -17.20
CA ASN A 43 -2.70 -0.75 -17.40
C ASN A 43 -2.37 0.08 -18.65
N THR A 44 -2.11 1.36 -18.44
CA THR A 44 -1.68 2.32 -19.47
C THR A 44 -0.31 2.89 -19.11
N ASP A 45 0.16 3.83 -19.92
CA ASP A 45 1.40 4.55 -19.67
C ASP A 45 1.28 5.52 -18.48
N GLU A 46 0.07 5.92 -18.12
CA GLU A 46 -0.23 6.94 -17.11
C GLU A 46 -1.01 6.40 -15.91
N GLU A 47 -1.66 5.24 -16.02
CA GLU A 47 -2.53 4.70 -14.97
C GLU A 47 -2.41 3.18 -14.87
N PHE A 48 -2.33 2.67 -13.65
CA PHE A 48 -2.28 1.25 -13.33
C PHE A 48 -3.22 0.95 -12.17
N GLU A 49 -4.21 0.09 -12.39
CA GLU A 49 -5.21 -0.28 -11.40
C GLU A 49 -5.35 -1.80 -11.32
N MET A 50 -5.51 -2.31 -10.11
CA MET A 50 -5.78 -3.71 -9.83
C MET A 50 -6.67 -3.86 -8.60
N GLU A 51 -7.46 -4.93 -8.57
CA GLU A 51 -8.44 -5.20 -7.53
C GLU A 51 -8.33 -6.66 -7.08
N GLY A 52 -8.32 -6.88 -5.77
CA GLY A 52 -8.45 -8.19 -5.13
C GLY A 52 -9.55 -8.16 -4.08
N ASP A 53 -9.72 -9.24 -3.32
CA ASP A 53 -10.77 -9.35 -2.32
C ASP A 53 -10.54 -8.36 -1.17
N GLY A 54 -11.41 -7.36 -1.08
CA GLY A 54 -11.38 -6.34 -0.04
C GLY A 54 -10.27 -5.29 -0.16
N MET A 55 -9.50 -5.27 -1.25
CA MET A 55 -8.44 -4.28 -1.46
C MET A 55 -8.23 -3.94 -2.95
N SER A 56 -8.00 -2.67 -3.25
CA SER A 56 -7.65 -2.17 -4.59
C SER A 56 -6.36 -1.37 -4.55
N LEU A 57 -5.52 -1.50 -5.58
CA LEU A 57 -4.36 -0.64 -5.80
C LEU A 57 -4.58 0.17 -7.07
N ALA A 58 -4.40 1.49 -6.98
CA ALA A 58 -4.41 2.39 -8.11
C ALA A 58 -3.15 3.27 -8.08
N ILE A 59 -2.51 3.43 -9.24
CA ILE A 59 -1.34 4.29 -9.44
C ILE A 59 -1.63 5.18 -10.63
N SER A 60 -1.50 6.49 -10.44
CA SER A 60 -1.64 7.47 -11.50
C SER A 60 -0.35 8.30 -11.61
N ILE A 61 0.13 8.50 -12.83
CA ILE A 61 1.35 9.23 -13.13
C ILE A 61 1.00 10.60 -13.71
N PHE A 62 1.42 11.65 -13.01
CA PHE A 62 1.24 13.03 -13.46
C PHE A 62 2.60 13.64 -13.82
N ALA A 63 2.70 14.21 -15.02
CA ALA A 63 3.89 14.96 -15.44
C ALA A 63 3.71 16.44 -15.08
N GLU A 64 3.69 16.74 -13.79
CA GLU A 64 3.53 18.09 -13.28
C GLU A 64 4.79 18.57 -12.55
N LYS A 65 5.00 19.89 -12.54
CA LYS A 65 6.06 20.49 -11.72
C LYS A 65 5.56 20.61 -10.30
N ILE A 66 5.60 19.51 -9.57
CA ILE A 66 5.23 19.45 -8.16
C ILE A 66 6.47 19.81 -7.34
N THR A 67 6.33 20.73 -6.41
CA THR A 67 7.34 21.08 -5.41
C THR A 67 7.15 20.25 -4.15
N LEU A 68 8.17 20.19 -3.28
CA LEU A 68 8.03 19.53 -1.98
C LEU A 68 6.94 20.18 -1.12
N ALA A 69 6.68 21.48 -1.28
CA ALA A 69 5.62 22.16 -0.56
C ALA A 69 4.23 21.69 -1.01
N ASP A 70 4.06 21.43 -2.32
CA ASP A 70 2.80 20.91 -2.85
C ASP A 70 2.52 19.49 -2.32
N LEU A 71 3.57 18.66 -2.15
CA LEU A 71 3.44 17.33 -1.53
C LEU A 71 3.09 17.42 -0.05
N GLU A 72 3.72 18.35 0.69
CA GLU A 72 3.41 18.60 2.10
C GLU A 72 1.94 19.00 2.29
N GLU A 73 1.46 19.94 1.48
CA GLU A 73 0.07 20.41 1.48
C GLU A 73 -0.89 19.27 1.15
N ALA A 74 -0.62 18.50 0.10
CA ALA A 74 -1.46 17.36 -0.30
C ALA A 74 -1.53 16.26 0.79
N THR A 75 -0.44 15.98 1.51
CA THR A 75 -0.46 15.01 2.62
C THR A 75 -1.34 15.50 3.77
N ILE A 76 -1.29 16.79 4.11
CA ILE A 76 -2.14 17.38 5.15
C ILE A 76 -3.60 17.33 4.72
N GLU A 77 -3.91 17.78 3.50
CA GLU A 77 -5.28 17.74 2.94
C GLU A 77 -5.84 16.31 2.91
N GLY A 78 -5.02 15.32 2.55
CA GLY A 78 -5.41 13.91 2.57
C GLY A 78 -5.76 13.39 3.97
N ALA A 79 -4.97 13.76 4.97
CA ALA A 79 -5.25 13.42 6.37
C ALA A 79 -6.54 14.08 6.88
N GLU A 80 -6.79 15.34 6.52
CA GLU A 80 -8.04 16.04 6.83
C GLU A 80 -9.24 15.39 6.14
N ALA A 81 -9.09 14.95 4.88
CA ALA A 81 -10.16 14.30 4.12
C ALA A 81 -10.63 12.99 4.75
N ILE A 82 -9.73 12.24 5.40
CA ILE A 82 -10.08 11.04 6.18
C ILE A 82 -10.50 11.36 7.62
N LYS A 83 -10.67 12.66 7.95
CA LYS A 83 -11.13 13.18 9.24
C LYS A 83 -10.16 12.92 10.40
N MET A 84 -8.85 12.91 10.13
CA MET A 84 -7.87 12.98 11.21
C MET A 84 -8.01 14.31 11.96
N THR A 85 -7.78 14.26 13.27
CA THR A 85 -7.81 15.41 14.18
C THR A 85 -6.49 15.55 14.91
N GLU A 86 -6.18 16.74 15.43
CA GLU A 86 -4.90 17.04 16.08
C GLU A 86 -3.70 16.63 15.20
N ILE A 87 -3.76 17.02 13.93
CA ILE A 87 -2.72 16.71 12.94
C ILE A 87 -1.44 17.49 13.32
N ASP A 88 -0.37 16.75 13.60
CA ASP A 88 0.96 17.27 13.86
C ASP A 88 1.61 17.83 12.57
N GLN A 89 2.75 18.49 12.70
CA GLN A 89 3.49 18.99 11.53
C GLN A 89 3.86 17.85 10.58
N ALA A 90 3.77 18.13 9.27
CA ALA A 90 4.19 17.19 8.25
C ALA A 90 5.71 16.96 8.30
N HIS A 91 6.09 15.70 8.09
CA HIS A 91 7.45 15.23 8.13
C HIS A 91 7.83 14.63 6.78
N ALA A 92 8.86 15.20 6.14
CA ALA A 92 9.40 14.64 4.91
C ALA A 92 9.94 13.22 5.15
N THR A 93 9.63 12.31 4.23
CA THR A 93 10.09 10.93 4.23
C THR A 93 10.54 10.51 2.84
N LYS A 94 11.33 9.43 2.79
CA LYS A 94 11.80 8.85 1.54
C LYS A 94 11.63 7.35 1.58
N ILE A 95 10.76 6.82 0.73
CA ILE A 95 10.47 5.38 0.65
C ILE A 95 10.79 4.92 -0.77
N ASN A 96 11.68 3.94 -0.92
CA ASN A 96 12.04 3.38 -2.24
C ASN A 96 12.45 4.44 -3.28
N GLN A 97 13.17 5.47 -2.83
CA GLN A 97 13.59 6.64 -3.61
C GLN A 97 12.49 7.65 -3.98
N LEU A 98 11.23 7.38 -3.62
CA LEU A 98 10.13 8.33 -3.71
C LEU A 98 10.19 9.28 -2.52
N ASP A 99 10.19 10.58 -2.79
CA ASP A 99 10.06 11.61 -1.76
C ASP A 99 8.58 11.84 -1.48
N GLY A 100 8.21 11.92 -0.20
CA GLY A 100 6.83 12.15 0.23
C GLY A 100 6.81 12.75 1.62
N PHE A 101 5.62 12.85 2.21
CA PHE A 101 5.45 13.35 3.57
C PHE A 101 4.56 12.39 4.36
N TYR A 102 4.67 12.46 5.68
CA TYR A 102 3.65 11.89 6.55
C TYR A 102 3.24 12.89 7.62
N VAL A 103 2.04 12.72 8.12
CA VAL A 103 1.52 13.42 9.30
C VAL A 103 1.07 12.39 10.33
N GLU A 104 1.13 12.78 11.60
CA GLU A 104 0.56 12.01 12.70
C GLU A 104 -0.65 12.77 13.26
N GLY A 105 -1.59 12.03 13.85
CA GLY A 105 -2.76 12.62 14.50
C GLY A 105 -3.64 11.54 15.07
N TYR A 106 -4.93 11.84 15.23
CA TYR A 106 -5.92 10.92 15.77
C TYR A 106 -7.04 10.68 14.77
N LEU A 107 -7.44 9.42 14.64
CA LEU A 107 -8.65 9.00 13.96
C LEU A 107 -9.45 8.12 14.93
N ASP A 108 -10.68 8.52 15.26
CA ASP A 108 -11.53 7.84 16.24
C ASP A 108 -10.82 7.53 17.58
N ASP A 109 -10.12 8.52 18.16
CA ASP A 109 -9.29 8.43 19.38
C ASP A 109 -8.04 7.51 19.28
N HIS A 110 -7.71 7.01 18.09
CA HIS A 110 -6.52 6.18 17.87
C HIS A 110 -5.43 7.02 17.23
N ARG A 111 -4.22 6.97 17.80
CA ARG A 111 -3.06 7.63 17.17
C ARG A 111 -2.71 6.90 15.88
N VAL A 112 -2.70 7.63 14.77
CA VAL A 112 -2.47 7.10 13.42
C VAL A 112 -1.45 7.95 12.67
N MET A 113 -0.81 7.35 11.67
CA MET A 113 0.07 8.01 10.71
C MET A 113 -0.60 7.94 9.33
N PHE A 114 -0.65 9.06 8.63
CA PHE A 114 -1.04 9.13 7.22
C PHE A 114 0.18 9.54 6.40
N ALA A 115 0.54 8.75 5.40
CA ALA A 115 1.66 9.01 4.50
C ALA A 115 1.14 9.24 3.07
N GLY A 116 1.60 10.29 2.42
CA GLY A 116 1.23 10.72 1.07
C GLY A 116 2.43 11.08 0.22
#